data_AF-A0A2E4KND0-F1
#
_entry.id   AF-A0A2E4KND0-F1
#
_cell.length_a   1.000
_cell.length_b   1.000
_cell.length_c   1.000
_cell.angle_alpha   90.00
_cell.angle_beta   90.00
_cell.angle_gamma   90.00
#
_symmetry.space_group_name_H-M   'P 1'
#
loop_
_entity.id
_entity.type
_entity.pdbx_description
1 polymer ?
#
loop_
_entity_poly.entity_id
_entity_poly.type
_entity_poly.pdbx_seq_one_letter_code
_entity_poly.pdbx_strand_id
1 'polypeptide(L)'
;MQKQTWLVVVGVLLTGIIGTSQSREVANETDFEAAMKDVGKNFGAVRSAMEAREREAVASGAENLVSIFEGVEAFFSARELEHGVTVAGQAIQAAADIKSAVDNETFGELVGARDRLGATCRSCHTEYREQVEEGGFRFKSGVL
;
A
#
# COMPACT_ATOMS: atom_id res chain seq x y z
N MET A 1 -26.62 38.70 39.69
CA MET A 1 -26.58 38.80 38.21
C MET A 1 -25.13 38.60 37.79
N GLN A 2 -24.84 37.46 37.16
CA GLN A 2 -23.49 36.92 36.91
C GLN A 2 -22.69 37.75 35.90
N LYS A 3 -21.44 38.03 36.25
CA LYS A 3 -20.39 38.52 35.36
C LYS A 3 -19.85 37.33 34.57
N GLN A 4 -19.98 37.33 33.25
CA GLN A 4 -19.32 36.34 32.38
C GLN A 4 -18.13 37.01 31.68
N THR A 5 -16.95 36.72 32.20
CA THR A 5 -15.65 36.98 31.59
C THR A 5 -15.46 36.11 30.35
N TRP A 6 -14.96 36.74 29.30
CA TRP A 6 -14.61 36.15 28.02
C TRP A 6 -13.43 35.20 28.16
N LEU A 7 -13.51 34.03 27.52
CA LEU A 7 -12.36 33.19 27.20
C LEU A 7 -12.37 32.93 25.69
N VAL A 8 -11.48 33.64 24.99
CA VAL A 8 -11.14 33.38 23.59
C VAL A 8 -10.16 32.20 23.59
N VAL A 9 -10.63 31.02 23.18
CA VAL A 9 -9.74 29.90 22.85
C VAL A 9 -9.40 30.02 21.37
N VAL A 10 -8.20 30.50 21.09
CA VAL A 10 -7.54 30.36 19.78
C VAL A 10 -7.15 28.89 19.65
N GLY A 11 -8.05 28.09 19.07
CA GLY A 11 -7.76 26.71 18.69
C GLY A 11 -6.96 26.72 17.39
N VAL A 12 -5.67 26.42 17.49
CA VAL A 12 -4.78 26.15 16.35
C VAL A 12 -5.37 25.01 15.52
N LEU A 13 -5.91 25.34 14.34
CA LEU A 13 -6.26 24.39 13.30
C LEU A 13 -4.97 23.91 12.63
N LEU A 14 -4.34 22.90 13.23
CA LEU A 14 -3.49 21.97 12.48
C LEU A 14 -4.43 21.13 11.61
N THR A 15 -4.70 21.60 10.40
CA THR A 15 -5.34 20.81 9.36
C THR A 15 -4.36 19.71 8.94
N GLY A 16 -4.29 18.65 9.72
CA GLY A 16 -3.86 17.35 9.25
C GLY A 16 -4.88 16.91 8.21
N ILE A 17 -4.53 17.01 6.93
CA ILE A 17 -5.24 16.31 5.88
C ILE A 17 -4.91 14.83 6.09
N ILE A 18 -5.62 14.19 7.01
CA ILE A 18 -5.79 12.75 6.97
C ILE A 18 -6.64 12.53 5.72
N GLY A 19 -5.96 12.34 4.59
CA GLY A 19 -6.62 11.84 3.39
C GLY A 19 -7.26 10.53 3.80
N THR A 20 -8.59 10.50 3.88
CA THR A 20 -9.33 9.26 4.09
C THR A 20 -8.95 8.34 2.95
N SER A 21 -8.16 7.30 3.24
CA SER A 21 -7.87 6.20 2.33
C SER A 21 -9.17 5.44 2.10
N GLN A 22 -10.06 5.98 1.26
CA GLN A 22 -11.09 5.18 0.65
C GLN A 22 -10.37 4.26 -0.32
N SER A 23 -10.27 2.98 0.04
CA SER A 23 -9.78 1.94 -0.85
C SER A 23 -10.65 1.97 -2.10
N ARG A 24 -10.12 2.55 -3.18
CA ARG A 24 -10.80 2.54 -4.47
C ARG A 24 -10.89 1.10 -4.91
N GLU A 25 -12.10 0.68 -5.28
CA GLU A 25 -12.31 -0.61 -5.92
C GLU A 25 -11.43 -0.69 -7.18
N VAL A 26 -10.72 -1.81 -7.33
CA VAL A 26 -9.88 -2.07 -8.50
C VAL A 26 -10.72 -2.85 -9.52
N ALA A 27 -11.66 -2.18 -10.17
CA ALA A 27 -12.65 -2.85 -11.03
C ALA A 27 -12.11 -3.15 -12.45
N ASN A 28 -11.27 -2.26 -12.97
CA ASN A 28 -10.75 -2.31 -14.34
C ASN A 28 -9.24 -2.01 -14.39
N GLU A 29 -8.66 -2.08 -15.59
CA GLU A 29 -7.23 -1.89 -15.80
C GLU A 29 -6.74 -0.48 -15.46
N THR A 30 -7.57 0.55 -15.67
CA THR A 30 -7.21 1.93 -15.28
C THR A 30 -7.12 2.07 -13.76
N ASP A 31 -8.07 1.47 -13.04
CA ASP A 31 -8.02 1.42 -11.57
C ASP A 31 -6.81 0.60 -11.08
N PHE A 32 -6.50 -0.51 -11.76
CA PHE A 32 -5.32 -1.33 -11.45
C PHE A 32 -4.03 -0.53 -11.63
N GLU A 33 -3.88 0.20 -12.72
CA GLU A 33 -2.69 1.03 -12.96
C GLU A 33 -2.55 2.12 -11.88
N ALA A 34 -3.66 2.74 -11.48
CA ALA A 34 -3.67 3.71 -10.38
C ALA A 34 -3.25 3.05 -9.06
N ALA A 35 -3.82 1.89 -8.73
CA ALA A 35 -3.45 1.12 -7.55
C ALA A 35 -1.96 0.76 -7.55
N MET A 36 -1.38 0.33 -8.67
CA MET A 36 0.05 0.01 -8.76
C MET A 36 0.97 1.22 -8.59
N LYS A 37 0.55 2.41 -9.04
CA LYS A 37 1.28 3.66 -8.76
C LYS A 37 1.28 3.97 -7.27
N ASP A 38 0.13 3.80 -6.62
CA ASP A 38 -0.02 4.00 -5.18
C ASP A 38 0.80 2.98 -4.38
N VAL A 39 0.82 1.70 -4.79
CA VAL A 39 1.72 0.68 -4.22
C VAL A 39 3.18 1.13 -4.31
N GLY A 40 3.63 1.56 -5.49
CA GLY A 40 5.02 1.99 -5.69
C GLY A 40 5.43 3.15 -4.78
N LYS A 41 4.57 4.18 -4.69
CA LYS A 41 4.77 5.32 -3.80
C LYS A 41 4.78 4.90 -2.33
N ASN A 42 3.79 4.10 -1.92
CA ASN A 42 3.60 3.70 -0.53
C ASN A 42 4.72 2.76 -0.06
N PHE A 43 5.11 1.78 -0.87
CA PHE A 43 6.24 0.89 -0.54
C PHE A 43 7.57 1.65 -0.45
N GLY A 44 7.78 2.64 -1.32
CA GLY A 44 8.92 3.56 -1.21
C GLY A 44 8.93 4.31 0.12
N ALA A 45 7.79 4.87 0.52
CA ALA A 45 7.63 5.58 1.78
C ALA A 45 7.86 4.67 3.00
N VAL A 46 7.30 3.44 2.99
CA VAL A 46 7.53 2.43 4.04
C VAL A 46 9.02 2.14 4.19
N ARG A 47 9.74 1.95 3.08
CA ARG A 47 11.19 1.71 3.11
C ARG A 47 11.96 2.88 3.73
N SER A 48 11.66 4.11 3.32
CA SER A 48 12.30 5.30 3.90
C SER A 48 11.97 5.45 5.39
N ALA A 49 10.74 5.19 5.80
CA ALA A 49 10.33 5.21 7.21
C ALA A 49 11.04 4.12 8.04
N MET A 50 11.25 2.92 7.48
CA MET A 50 12.04 1.87 8.12
C MET A 50 13.49 2.31 8.37
N GLU A 51 14.12 2.97 7.38
CA GLU A 51 15.48 3.51 7.49
C GLU A 51 15.56 4.64 8.54
N ALA A 52 14.56 5.52 8.56
CA ALA A 52 14.42 6.60 9.54
C ALA A 52 13.93 6.14 10.93
N ARG A 53 13.53 4.87 11.06
CA ARG A 53 12.96 4.25 12.28
C ARG A 53 11.65 4.91 12.73
N GLU A 54 10.86 5.40 11.80
CA GLU A 54 9.56 6.04 12.02
C GLU A 54 8.45 4.99 12.13
N ARG A 55 8.33 4.37 13.31
CA ARG A 55 7.45 3.21 13.55
C ARG A 55 6.00 3.41 13.09
N GLU A 56 5.39 4.53 13.45
CA GLU A 56 4.00 4.84 13.09
C GLU A 56 3.81 4.94 11.57
N ALA A 57 4.76 5.57 10.87
CA ALA A 57 4.74 5.68 9.41
C ALA A 57 4.93 4.31 8.73
N VAL A 58 5.79 3.43 9.29
CA VAL A 58 5.94 2.05 8.80
C VAL A 58 4.63 1.28 8.97
N ALA A 59 4.00 1.32 10.15
CA ALA A 59 2.76 0.61 10.42
C ALA A 59 1.60 1.09 9.55
N SER A 60 1.39 2.40 9.45
CA SER A 60 0.33 2.99 8.63
C SER A 60 0.55 2.73 7.13
N GLY A 61 1.79 2.85 6.65
CA GLY A 61 2.12 2.53 5.26
C GLY A 61 1.90 1.05 4.93
N ALA A 62 2.26 0.15 5.84
CA ALA A 62 2.02 -1.28 5.70
C ALA A 62 0.52 -1.64 5.68
N GLU A 63 -0.28 -1.04 6.56
CA GLU A 63 -1.75 -1.19 6.55
C GLU A 63 -2.36 -0.71 5.24
N ASN A 64 -1.90 0.43 4.71
CA ASN A 64 -2.37 0.92 3.42
C ASN A 64 -1.94 -0.01 2.26
N LEU A 65 -0.78 -0.66 2.33
CA LEU A 65 -0.38 -1.68 1.34
C LEU A 65 -1.33 -2.89 1.38
N VAL A 66 -1.69 -3.39 2.56
CA VAL A 66 -2.66 -4.48 2.72
C VAL A 66 -3.95 -4.14 1.98
N SER A 67 -4.53 -2.97 2.26
CA SER A 67 -5.81 -2.59 1.65
C SER A 67 -5.75 -2.44 0.13
N ILE A 68 -4.64 -1.92 -0.41
CA ILE A 68 -4.48 -1.85 -1.86
C ILE A 68 -4.38 -3.26 -2.47
N PHE A 69 -3.62 -4.16 -1.84
CA PHE A 69 -3.46 -5.51 -2.37
C PHE A 69 -4.73 -6.38 -2.25
N GLU A 70 -5.62 -6.13 -1.30
CA GLU A 70 -6.95 -6.75 -1.26
C GLU A 70 -7.77 -6.38 -2.51
N GLY A 71 -7.73 -5.12 -2.94
CA GLY A 71 -8.35 -4.69 -4.20
C GLY A 71 -7.73 -5.37 -5.43
N VAL A 72 -6.40 -5.53 -5.42
CA VAL A 72 -5.65 -6.22 -6.50
C VAL A 72 -5.97 -7.71 -6.55
N GLU A 73 -6.09 -8.36 -5.41
CA GLU A 73 -6.52 -9.76 -5.31
C GLU A 73 -7.92 -9.93 -5.89
N ALA A 74 -8.86 -9.06 -5.52
CA ALA A 74 -10.21 -9.06 -6.08
C ALA A 74 -10.22 -8.85 -7.60
N PHE A 75 -9.39 -7.95 -8.13
CA PHE A 75 -9.23 -7.73 -9.58
C PHE A 75 -8.85 -9.01 -10.32
N PHE A 76 -7.86 -9.75 -9.80
CA PHE A 76 -7.41 -11.02 -10.40
C PHE A 76 -8.43 -12.14 -10.19
N SER A 77 -9.07 -12.19 -9.03
CA SER A 77 -10.10 -13.20 -8.73
C SER A 77 -11.31 -13.06 -9.67
N ALA A 78 -11.74 -11.84 -9.99
CA ALA A 78 -12.85 -11.59 -10.91
C ALA A 78 -12.55 -12.03 -12.37
N ARG A 79 -11.26 -12.27 -12.68
CA ARG A 79 -10.77 -12.71 -13.99
C ARG A 79 -10.26 -14.16 -13.97
N GLU A 80 -10.44 -14.86 -12.85
CA GLU A 80 -10.00 -16.25 -12.67
C GLU A 80 -8.49 -16.45 -12.89
N LEU A 81 -7.68 -15.43 -12.58
CA LEU A 81 -6.23 -15.43 -12.76
C LEU A 81 -5.52 -15.90 -11.48
N GLU A 82 -5.39 -17.22 -11.33
CA GLU A 82 -4.87 -17.89 -10.11
C GLU A 82 -3.49 -17.36 -9.65
N HIS A 83 -2.55 -17.15 -10.58
CA HIS A 83 -1.25 -16.61 -10.24
C HIS A 83 -1.34 -15.20 -9.64
N GLY A 84 -2.19 -14.34 -10.20
CA GLY A 84 -2.42 -12.98 -9.71
C GLY A 84 -3.03 -12.96 -8.32
N VAL A 85 -4.03 -13.81 -8.07
CA VAL A 85 -4.62 -14.00 -6.72
C VAL A 85 -3.55 -14.45 -5.73
N THR A 86 -2.76 -15.46 -6.09
CA THR A 86 -1.71 -16.01 -5.23
C THR A 86 -0.67 -14.95 -4.87
N VAL A 87 -0.16 -14.21 -5.85
CA VAL A 87 0.88 -13.19 -5.62
C VAL A 87 0.32 -11.99 -4.85
N ALA A 88 -0.93 -11.60 -5.08
CA ALA A 88 -1.59 -10.56 -4.29
C ALA A 88 -1.76 -10.98 -2.81
N GLY A 89 -2.22 -12.21 -2.56
CA GLY A 89 -2.31 -12.77 -1.20
C GLY A 89 -0.96 -12.83 -0.48
N GLN A 90 0.11 -13.20 -1.20
CA GLN A 90 1.47 -13.15 -0.66
C GLN A 90 1.92 -11.72 -0.32
N ALA A 91 1.53 -10.73 -1.13
CA ALA A 91 1.83 -9.32 -0.88
C ALA A 91 1.07 -8.78 0.33
N ILE A 92 -0.21 -9.15 0.49
CA ILE A 92 -1.02 -8.87 1.69
C ILE A 92 -0.33 -9.41 2.93
N GLN A 93 0.04 -10.69 2.93
CA GLN A 93 0.70 -11.31 4.07
C GLN A 93 2.03 -10.63 4.41
N ALA A 94 2.86 -10.34 3.41
CA ALA A 94 4.14 -9.69 3.64
C ALA A 94 3.98 -8.26 4.20
N ALA A 95 2.99 -7.50 3.74
CA ALA A 95 2.68 -6.18 4.29
C ALA A 95 2.12 -6.27 5.72
N ALA A 96 1.23 -7.24 6.00
CA ALA A 96 0.73 -7.50 7.35
C ALA A 96 1.87 -7.89 8.31
N ASP A 97 2.84 -8.67 7.84
CA ASP A 97 4.03 -9.06 8.63
C ASP A 97 4.91 -7.83 8.96
N ILE A 98 5.02 -6.84 8.06
CA ILE A 98 5.71 -5.57 8.35
C ILE A 98 5.01 -4.85 9.50
N LYS A 99 3.68 -4.72 9.44
CA LYS A 99 2.90 -4.08 10.50
C LYS A 99 3.04 -4.82 11.83
N SER A 100 2.89 -6.15 11.80
CA SER A 100 3.04 -7.03 12.97
C SER A 100 4.41 -6.88 13.62
N ALA A 101 5.48 -6.76 12.83
CA ALA A 101 6.82 -6.55 13.36
C ALA A 101 7.01 -5.20 14.06
N VAL A 102 6.27 -4.16 13.63
CA VAL A 102 6.23 -2.88 14.35
C VAL A 102 5.44 -3.02 15.65
N ASP A 103 4.23 -3.58 15.58
CA ASP A 103 3.30 -3.69 16.72
C ASP A 103 3.89 -4.54 17.86
N ASN A 104 4.62 -5.60 17.53
CA ASN A 104 5.25 -6.53 18.48
C ASN A 104 6.71 -6.20 18.80
N GLU A 105 7.23 -5.08 18.29
CA GLU A 105 8.63 -4.66 18.45
C GLU A 105 9.69 -5.68 17.96
N THR A 106 9.32 -6.60 17.05
CA THR A 106 10.22 -7.61 16.44
C THR A 106 10.96 -7.03 15.23
N PHE A 107 11.60 -5.87 15.39
CA PHE A 107 12.18 -5.10 14.28
C PHE A 107 13.23 -5.84 13.42
N GLY A 108 13.84 -6.90 13.94
CA GLY A 108 14.73 -7.78 13.16
C GLY A 108 14.03 -8.49 11.99
N GLU A 109 12.70 -8.62 12.04
CA GLU A 109 11.89 -9.30 11.02
C GLU A 109 11.50 -8.38 9.85
N LEU A 110 11.58 -7.06 10.04
CA LEU A 110 11.14 -6.07 9.06
C LEU A 110 11.83 -6.23 7.70
N VAL A 111 13.13 -6.50 7.70
CA VAL A 111 13.92 -6.68 6.46
C VAL A 111 13.41 -7.88 5.66
N GLY A 112 13.18 -9.01 6.33
CA GLY A 112 12.68 -10.22 5.68
C GLY A 112 11.26 -10.05 5.14
N ALA A 113 10.37 -9.38 5.87
CA ALA A 113 9.02 -9.07 5.41
C ALA A 113 9.03 -8.11 4.20
N ARG A 114 9.82 -7.03 4.26
CA ARG A 114 10.05 -6.11 3.14
C ARG A 114 10.58 -6.82 1.89
N ASP A 115 11.53 -7.73 2.04
CA ASP A 115 12.15 -8.43 0.91
C ASP A 115 11.19 -9.42 0.27
N ARG A 116 10.38 -10.13 1.07
CA ARG A 116 9.27 -10.95 0.57
C ARG A 116 8.27 -10.12 -0.23
N LEU A 117 7.87 -8.95 0.28
CA LEU A 117 7.00 -8.05 -0.46
C LEU A 117 7.65 -7.57 -1.77
N GLY A 118 8.93 -7.21 -1.76
CA GLY A 118 9.64 -6.84 -2.99
C GLY A 118 9.72 -7.97 -4.03
N ALA A 119 9.75 -9.23 -3.58
CA ALA A 119 9.76 -10.39 -4.46
C ALA A 119 8.41 -10.61 -5.17
N THR A 120 7.28 -10.35 -4.50
CA THR A 120 5.95 -10.44 -5.13
C THR A 120 5.80 -9.42 -6.25
N CYS A 121 6.32 -8.20 -6.08
CA CYS A 121 6.37 -7.19 -7.13
C CYS A 121 7.06 -7.72 -8.40
N ARG A 122 8.20 -8.40 -8.24
CA ARG A 122 8.96 -8.97 -9.35
C ARG A 122 8.20 -10.12 -10.02
N SER A 123 7.62 -11.03 -9.24
CA SER A 123 6.84 -12.15 -9.77
C SER A 123 5.63 -11.65 -10.57
N CYS A 124 4.84 -10.73 -10.03
CA CYS A 124 3.69 -10.15 -10.73
C CYS A 124 4.11 -9.41 -12.00
N HIS A 125 5.15 -8.59 -11.94
CA HIS A 125 5.60 -7.83 -13.12
C HIS A 125 6.17 -8.74 -14.21
N THR A 126 6.91 -9.79 -13.86
CA THR A 126 7.42 -10.77 -14.81
C THR A 126 6.28 -11.49 -15.53
N GLU A 127 5.20 -11.83 -14.82
CA GLU A 127 4.07 -12.53 -15.43
C GLU A 127 3.21 -11.60 -16.29
N TYR A 128 2.83 -10.46 -15.75
CA TYR A 128 1.75 -9.66 -16.33
C TYR A 128 2.21 -8.47 -17.15
N ARG A 129 3.44 -7.96 -17.00
CA ARG A 129 3.86 -6.70 -17.64
C ARG A 129 4.88 -6.91 -18.76
N GLU A 130 4.76 -6.10 -19.78
CA GLU A 130 5.79 -5.92 -20.83
C GLU A 130 6.11 -4.44 -21.02
N GLN A 131 7.34 -4.17 -21.45
CA GLN A 131 7.79 -2.83 -21.75
C GLN A 131 7.27 -2.40 -23.12
N VAL A 132 6.85 -1.14 -23.25
CA VAL A 132 6.49 -0.53 -24.55
C VAL A 132 7.66 0.25 -25.13
N GLU A 133 7.74 0.34 -26.46
CA GLU A 133 8.84 0.99 -27.21
C GLU A 133 9.07 2.45 -26.77
N GLU A 134 8.00 3.14 -26.37
CA GLU A 134 8.04 4.55 -25.94
C GLU A 134 8.57 4.76 -24.51
N GLY A 135 8.96 3.69 -23.81
CA GLY A 135 9.36 3.77 -22.41
C GLY A 135 8.15 3.77 -21.49
N GLY A 136 7.74 2.60 -21.05
CA GLY A 136 6.59 2.41 -20.16
C GLY A 136 6.30 0.93 -20.03
N PHE A 137 5.25 0.57 -19.29
CA PHE A 137 4.83 -0.81 -19.16
C PHE A 137 3.32 -0.91 -19.29
N ARG A 138 2.87 -1.98 -19.94
CA ARG A 138 1.45 -2.36 -20.03
C ARG A 138 1.28 -3.82 -19.67
N PHE A 139 0.03 -4.27 -19.54
CA PHE A 139 -0.25 -5.69 -19.49
C PHE A 139 0.17 -6.38 -20.79
N LYS A 140 0.68 -7.61 -20.67
CA LYS A 140 0.99 -8.45 -21.83
C LYS A 140 -0.28 -8.74 -22.64
N SER A 141 -0.12 -8.97 -23.93
CA SER A 141 -1.26 -9.41 -24.74
C SER A 141 -1.77 -10.78 -24.25
N GLY A 142 -3.07 -10.87 -23.95
CA GLY A 142 -3.75 -12.13 -23.62
C GLY A 142 -3.52 -12.68 -22.20
N VAL A 143 -3.04 -11.88 -21.25
CA VAL A 143 -2.82 -12.31 -19.84
C VAL A 143 -3.87 -11.78 -18.85
N LEU A 144 -4.83 -10.99 -19.35
CA LEU A 144 -5.96 -10.46 -18.60
C LEU A 144 -7.28 -11.08 -19.06
#